data_AF-T1FL05-F1
#
_entry.id   AF-T1FL05-F1
#
_cell.length_a   1.000
_cell.length_b   1.000
_cell.length_c   1.000
_cell.angle_alpha   90.00
_cell.angle_beta   90.00
_cell.angle_gamma   90.00
#
_symmetry.space_group_name_H-M   'P 1'
#
loop_
_entity.id
_entity.type
_entity.pdbx_description
1 polymer ?
#
loop_
_entity_poly.entity_id
_entity_poly.type
_entity_poly.pdbx_seq_one_letter_code
_entity_poly.pdbx_strand_id
1 'polypeptide(L)'
;MPRTALSIFKSCSEKVTLFPTQRLFKAIADVEQHPSQAVAYAHLKSVMGKHFRFEEDMMKEAQFADLATHKGIHEDFEATLRASQVPISSEKVTGAKQWLVDHIKLVDFKYKGKLHG
;
A
#
# COMPACT_ATOMS: atom_id res chain seq x y z
N MET A 1 -20.58 32.99 7.36
CA MET A 1 -19.63 32.15 6.58
C MET A 1 -18.22 32.69 6.84
N PRO A 2 -17.18 31.88 7.08
CA PRO A 2 -16.99 30.53 6.52
C PRO A 2 -16.63 29.39 7.51
N ARG A 3 -17.18 28.20 7.16
CA ARG A 3 -16.67 26.81 7.27
C ARG A 3 -16.41 26.18 8.65
N THR A 4 -17.49 25.58 9.17
CA THR A 4 -17.70 24.21 9.70
C THR A 4 -16.57 23.48 10.44
N ALA A 5 -16.91 23.05 11.66
CA ALA A 5 -16.23 22.13 12.59
C ALA A 5 -15.89 20.71 12.06
N LEU A 6 -15.89 20.51 10.74
CA LEU A 6 -15.16 19.43 10.05
C LEU A 6 -13.66 19.81 9.89
N SER A 7 -13.27 20.92 10.52
CA SER A 7 -11.94 21.47 10.59
C SER A 7 -11.01 20.59 11.41
N ILE A 8 -9.88 20.27 10.78
CA ILE A 8 -8.59 19.97 11.39
C ILE A 8 -8.44 18.49 11.80
N PHE A 9 -7.85 17.73 10.88
CA PHE A 9 -6.93 16.63 11.21
C PHE A 9 -7.47 15.56 12.17
N LYS A 10 -8.41 14.75 11.69
CA LYS A 10 -8.44 13.34 12.12
C LYS A 10 -7.13 12.70 11.62
N SER A 11 -6.10 12.79 12.47
CA SER A 11 -4.71 12.30 12.42
C SER A 11 -4.21 11.72 11.08
N CYS A 12 -3.12 12.29 10.55
CA CYS A 12 -2.36 11.71 9.43
C CYS A 12 -2.03 10.22 9.66
N SER A 13 -1.87 9.79 10.91
CA SER A 13 -1.60 8.39 11.26
C SER A 13 -2.79 7.44 11.03
N GLU A 14 -4.04 7.89 11.09
CA GLU A 14 -5.24 7.06 10.82
C GLU A 14 -5.55 6.96 9.32
N LYS A 15 -5.20 8.00 8.54
CA LYS A 15 -5.40 7.98 7.07
C LYS A 15 -4.42 7.07 6.34
N VAL A 16 -3.22 6.86 6.87
CA VAL A 16 -2.21 5.99 6.25
C VAL A 16 -2.55 4.50 6.46
N THR A 17 -3.08 4.12 7.62
CA THR A 17 -3.13 2.71 8.03
C THR A 17 -4.48 2.01 7.85
N LEU A 18 -5.63 2.72 7.85
CA LEU A 18 -6.95 2.04 7.82
C LEU A 18 -7.72 2.11 6.49
N PHE A 19 -7.71 3.25 5.79
CA PHE A 19 -8.49 3.43 4.55
C PHE A 19 -7.77 3.01 3.25
N PRO A 20 -6.43 3.16 3.11
CA PRO A 20 -5.70 2.71 1.92
C PRO A 20 -5.52 1.19 1.89
N THR A 21 -5.20 0.59 3.03
CA THR A 21 -4.86 -0.84 3.17
C THR A 21 -6.03 -1.75 2.80
N GLN A 22 -7.27 -1.38 3.16
CA GLN A 22 -8.49 -2.11 2.75
C GLN A 22 -8.62 -2.22 1.22
N ARG A 23 -8.24 -1.18 0.47
CA ARG A 23 -8.28 -1.21 -1.01
C ARG A 23 -7.23 -2.16 -1.59
N LEU A 24 -6.08 -2.31 -0.92
CA LEU A 24 -5.02 -3.23 -1.34
C LEU A 24 -5.45 -4.69 -1.14
N PHE A 25 -5.99 -5.02 0.04
CA PHE A 25 -6.55 -6.35 0.30
C PHE A 25 -7.67 -6.69 -0.69
N LYS A 26 -8.55 -5.72 -0.98
CA LYS A 26 -9.61 -5.90 -1.98
C LYS A 26 -9.03 -6.20 -3.36
N ALA A 27 -8.02 -5.45 -3.82
CA ALA A 27 -7.44 -5.69 -5.13
C ALA A 27 -6.75 -7.06 -5.25
N ILE A 28 -6.11 -7.55 -4.17
CA ILE A 28 -5.57 -8.92 -4.14
C ILE A 28 -6.70 -9.96 -4.20
N ALA A 29 -7.79 -9.75 -3.46
CA ALA A 29 -8.96 -10.63 -3.50
C ALA A 29 -9.66 -10.64 -4.87
N ASP A 30 -9.74 -9.49 -5.55
CA ASP A 30 -10.31 -9.40 -6.91
C ASP A 30 -9.45 -10.20 -7.90
N VAL A 31 -8.11 -10.24 -7.75
CA VAL A 31 -7.22 -11.12 -8.54
C VAL A 31 -7.43 -12.59 -8.21
N GLU A 32 -7.65 -12.94 -6.94
CA GLU A 32 -7.94 -14.31 -6.53
C GLU A 32 -9.24 -14.85 -7.16
N GLN A 33 -10.27 -14.01 -7.24
CA GLN A 33 -11.54 -14.36 -7.88
C GLN A 33 -11.42 -14.43 -9.41
N HIS A 34 -10.44 -13.74 -9.98
CA HIS A 34 -10.26 -13.58 -11.42
C HIS A 34 -8.80 -13.72 -11.86
N PRO A 35 -8.14 -14.89 -11.61
CA PRO A 35 -6.69 -15.03 -11.73
C PRO A 35 -6.18 -14.85 -13.17
N SER A 36 -7.01 -15.13 -14.16
CA SER A 36 -6.70 -14.99 -15.59
C SER A 36 -7.02 -13.60 -16.16
N GLN A 37 -7.69 -12.72 -15.40
CA GLN A 37 -8.09 -11.41 -15.90
C GLN A 37 -6.94 -10.40 -15.81
N ALA A 38 -6.35 -10.07 -16.96
CA ALA A 38 -5.29 -9.06 -17.06
C ALA A 38 -5.71 -7.70 -16.48
N VAL A 39 -6.99 -7.33 -16.59
CA VAL A 39 -7.52 -6.07 -16.04
C VAL A 39 -7.51 -6.05 -14.51
N ALA A 40 -7.86 -7.17 -13.86
CA ALA A 40 -7.79 -7.29 -12.40
C ALA A 40 -6.34 -7.17 -11.91
N TYR A 41 -5.41 -7.83 -12.61
CA TYR A 41 -4.00 -7.75 -12.26
C TYR A 41 -3.38 -6.37 -12.53
N ALA A 42 -3.78 -5.71 -13.62
CA ALA A 42 -3.39 -4.32 -13.89
C ALA A 42 -3.93 -3.36 -12.82
N HIS A 43 -5.16 -3.58 -12.35
CA HIS A 43 -5.74 -2.80 -11.27
C HIS A 43 -4.96 -2.98 -9.95
N LEU A 44 -4.60 -4.23 -9.58
CA LEU A 44 -3.74 -4.51 -8.42
C LEU A 44 -2.42 -3.72 -8.48
N LYS A 45 -1.70 -3.79 -9.61
CA LYS A 45 -0.46 -3.04 -9.80
C LYS A 45 -0.66 -1.53 -9.65
N SER A 46 -1.75 -1.00 -10.20
CA SER A 46 -2.07 0.43 -10.11
C SER A 46 -2.34 0.89 -8.67
N VAL A 47 -3.13 0.14 -7.91
CA VAL A 47 -3.47 0.55 -6.53
C VAL A 47 -2.28 0.40 -5.58
N MET A 48 -1.44 -0.64 -5.76
CA MET A 48 -0.20 -0.81 -4.99
C MET A 48 0.77 0.35 -5.25
N GLY A 49 1.08 0.64 -6.53
CA GLY A 49 2.00 1.71 -6.86
C GLY A 49 1.51 3.08 -6.37
N LYS A 50 0.21 3.38 -6.48
CA LYS A 50 -0.38 4.62 -5.92
C LYS A 50 -0.24 4.70 -4.41
N HIS A 51 -0.42 3.60 -3.70
CA HIS A 51 -0.25 3.55 -2.25
C HIS A 51 1.22 3.79 -1.86
N PHE A 52 2.15 3.07 -2.50
CA PHE A 52 3.59 3.21 -2.23
C PHE A 52 4.07 4.63 -2.43
N ARG A 53 3.71 5.29 -3.54
CA ARG A 53 4.16 6.68 -3.78
C ARG A 53 3.55 7.67 -2.81
N PHE A 54 2.27 7.52 -2.50
CA PHE A 54 1.62 8.37 -1.51
C PHE A 54 2.29 8.26 -0.14
N GLU A 55 2.64 7.04 0.28
CA GLU A 55 3.30 6.79 1.56
C GLU A 55 4.76 7.29 1.57
N GLU A 56 5.51 7.04 0.50
CA GLU A 56 6.88 7.56 0.32
C GLU A 56 6.92 9.09 0.34
N ASP A 57 5.94 9.76 -0.29
CA ASP A 57 5.82 11.22 -0.27
C ASP A 57 5.58 11.73 1.16
N MET A 58 4.68 11.09 1.92
CA MET A 58 4.46 11.44 3.33
C MET A 58 5.70 11.22 4.21
N MET A 59 6.43 10.12 3.99
CA MET A 59 7.70 9.87 4.68
C MET A 59 8.75 10.93 4.34
N LYS A 60 8.82 11.34 3.07
CA LYS A 60 9.73 12.37 2.61
C LYS A 60 9.41 13.73 3.24
N GLU A 61 8.14 14.11 3.27
CA GLU A 61 7.66 15.34 3.92
C GLU A 61 8.00 15.35 5.43
N ALA A 62 7.86 14.21 6.10
CA ALA A 62 8.21 14.04 7.51
C ALA A 62 9.71 13.83 7.77
N GLN A 63 10.56 13.89 6.74
CA GLN A 63 12.00 13.59 6.82
C GLN A 63 12.31 12.26 7.54
N PHE A 64 11.48 11.24 7.29
CA PHE A 64 11.58 9.96 7.97
C PHE A 64 12.91 9.27 7.64
N ALA A 65 13.71 8.97 8.68
CA ALA A 65 15.08 8.49 8.53
C ALA A 65 15.20 7.19 7.72
N ASP A 66 14.20 6.30 7.82
CA ASP A 66 14.23 4.98 7.18
C ASP A 66 13.56 4.95 5.78
N LEU A 67 13.26 6.12 5.18
CA LEU A 67 12.59 6.22 3.87
C LEU A 67 13.29 5.37 2.79
N ALA A 68 14.61 5.41 2.70
CA ALA A 68 15.36 4.67 1.67
C ALA A 68 15.13 3.15 1.79
N THR A 69 15.19 2.63 3.01
CA THR A 69 14.94 1.21 3.30
C THR A 69 13.50 0.83 3.01
N HIS A 70 12.54 1.66 3.43
CA HIS A 70 11.12 1.41 3.19
C HIS A 70 10.79 1.37 1.69
N LYS A 71 11.31 2.33 0.94
CA LYS A 71 11.15 2.40 -0.51
C LYS A 71 11.76 1.20 -1.23
N GLY A 72 12.91 0.71 -0.78
CA GLY A 72 13.50 -0.52 -1.34
C GLY A 72 12.56 -1.73 -1.23
N ILE A 73 11.86 -1.86 -0.09
CA ILE A 73 10.87 -2.94 0.12
C ILE A 73 9.68 -2.80 -0.85
N HIS A 74 9.22 -1.57 -1.12
CA HIS A 74 8.20 -1.33 -2.15
C HIS A 74 8.67 -1.73 -3.55
N GLU A 75 9.89 -1.31 -3.93
CA GLU A 75 10.45 -1.56 -5.25
C GLU A 75 10.62 -3.06 -5.53
N ASP A 76 11.05 -3.84 -4.52
CA ASP A 76 11.17 -5.30 -4.60
C ASP A 76 9.82 -5.99 -4.83
N PHE A 77 8.78 -5.53 -4.13
CA PHE A 77 7.44 -6.08 -4.31
C PHE A 77 6.85 -5.69 -5.68
N GLU A 78 7.04 -4.44 -6.13
CA GLU A 78 6.64 -4.03 -7.48
C GLU A 78 7.39 -4.80 -8.57
N ALA A 79 8.67 -5.14 -8.37
CA ALA A 79 9.41 -6.00 -9.27
C ALA A 79 8.79 -7.41 -9.34
N THR A 80 8.40 -7.97 -8.20
CA THR A 80 7.68 -9.25 -8.12
C THR A 80 6.35 -9.21 -8.88
N LEU A 81 5.60 -8.11 -8.77
CA LEU A 81 4.37 -7.90 -9.51
C LEU A 81 4.60 -7.72 -11.03
N ARG A 82 5.69 -7.05 -11.43
CA ARG A 82 6.04 -6.87 -12.85
C ARG A 82 6.48 -8.17 -13.52
N ALA A 83 7.18 -9.03 -12.80
CA ALA A 83 7.68 -10.31 -13.31
C ALA A 83 6.57 -11.37 -13.47
N SER A 84 5.42 -11.17 -12.84
CA SER A 84 4.29 -12.11 -12.90
C SER A 84 3.37 -11.82 -14.09
N GLN A 85 2.79 -12.87 -14.65
CA GLN A 85 1.86 -12.83 -15.77
C GLN A 85 0.59 -13.61 -15.41
N VAL A 86 -0.54 -13.22 -15.98
CA VAL A 86 -1.79 -13.96 -15.83
C VAL A 86 -1.71 -15.29 -16.61
N PRO A 87 -2.30 -16.40 -16.11
CA PRO A 87 -3.03 -16.49 -14.85
C PRO A 87 -2.12 -16.44 -13.62
N ILE A 88 -2.52 -15.68 -12.60
CA ILE A 88 -1.81 -15.62 -11.32
C ILE A 88 -2.13 -16.88 -10.51
N SER A 89 -1.11 -17.63 -10.11
CA SER A 89 -1.29 -18.83 -9.28
C SER A 89 -1.80 -18.48 -7.88
N SER A 90 -2.52 -19.41 -7.26
CA SER A 90 -2.98 -19.28 -5.87
C SER A 90 -1.83 -19.08 -4.88
N GLU A 91 -0.67 -19.67 -5.14
CA GLU A 91 0.56 -19.46 -4.37
C GLU A 91 1.02 -18.00 -4.42
N LYS A 92 1.04 -17.39 -5.62
CA LYS A 92 1.41 -15.97 -5.77
C LYS A 92 0.39 -15.03 -5.09
N VAL A 93 -0.90 -15.37 -5.16
CA VAL A 93 -1.95 -14.62 -4.43
C VAL A 93 -1.73 -14.72 -2.92
N THR A 94 -1.50 -15.93 -2.40
CA THR A 94 -1.21 -16.17 -0.98
C THR A 94 0.04 -15.41 -0.54
N GLY A 95 1.11 -15.46 -1.34
CA GLY A 95 2.34 -14.70 -1.10
C GLY A 95 2.10 -13.19 -1.06
N ALA A 96 1.29 -12.64 -1.98
CA ALA A 96 0.93 -11.22 -1.96
C ALA A 96 0.11 -10.82 -0.72
N LYS A 97 -0.82 -11.67 -0.27
CA LYS A 97 -1.58 -11.45 0.98
C LYS A 97 -0.66 -11.44 2.19
N GLN A 98 0.22 -12.42 2.29
CA GLN A 98 1.16 -12.54 3.41
C GLN A 98 2.14 -11.37 3.43
N TRP A 99 2.72 -11.03 2.28
CA TRP A 99 3.59 -9.86 2.14
C TRP A 99 2.90 -8.59 2.61
N LEU A 100 1.65 -8.35 2.21
CA LEU A 100 0.92 -7.13 2.61
C LEU A 100 0.68 -7.07 4.12
N VAL A 101 0.33 -8.21 4.75
CA VAL A 101 0.16 -8.29 6.21
C VAL A 101 1.47 -8.00 6.94
N ASP A 102 2.57 -8.61 6.50
CA ASP A 102 3.87 -8.47 7.14
C ASP A 102 4.45 -7.08 6.92
N HIS A 103 4.30 -6.52 5.72
CA HIS A 103 4.70 -5.16 5.40
C HIS A 103 4.02 -4.16 6.34
N ILE A 104 2.69 -4.23 6.47
CA ILE A 104 1.94 -3.33 7.36
C ILE A 104 2.39 -3.49 8.82
N LYS A 105 2.52 -4.72 9.30
CA LYS A 105 2.79 -4.96 10.73
C LYS A 105 4.23 -4.68 11.13
N LEU A 106 5.18 -5.01 10.26
CA LEU A 106 6.61 -5.03 10.60
C LEU A 106 7.36 -3.84 10.03
N VAL A 107 6.84 -3.21 8.98
CA VAL A 107 7.48 -2.09 8.30
C VAL A 107 6.68 -0.81 8.55
N ASP A 108 5.42 -0.75 8.12
CA ASP A 108 4.60 0.47 8.17
C ASP A 108 4.40 0.99 9.61
N PHE A 109 4.19 0.07 10.56
CA PHE A 109 4.01 0.44 11.95
C PHE A 109 5.21 1.18 12.55
N LYS A 110 6.40 1.14 11.92
CA LYS A 110 7.58 1.89 12.37
C LYS A 110 7.43 3.40 12.24
N TYR A 111 6.62 3.89 11.30
CA TYR A 111 6.38 5.31 11.11
C TYR A 111 5.10 5.80 11.83
N LYS A 112 4.39 4.92 12.55
CA LYS A 112 3.20 5.26 13.33
C LYS A 112 3.55 6.35 14.35
N GLY A 113 2.82 7.46 14.30
CA GLY A 113 3.13 8.61 15.16
C GLY A 113 4.48 9.26 14.85
N LYS A 114 4.95 9.18 13.59
CA LYS A 114 6.15 9.88 13.10
C LYS A 114 5.89 10.65 11.81
N LEU A 115 4.87 10.27 11.04
CA LEU A 115 4.42 11.00 9.85
C LEU A 115 3.40 12.07 10.24
N HIS A 116 3.89 13.15 10.86
CA HIS A 116 3.12 14.37 11.06
C HIS A 116 3.93 15.52 10.47
N GLY A 117 3.39 16.10 9.40
CA GLY A 117 3.74 17.46 8.99
C GLY A 117 2.97 18.48 9.82
#